data_AF-A0A1V1P4N9-F1
#
_entry.id   AF-A0A1V1P4N9-F1
#
_cell.length_a   1.000
_cell.length_b   1.000
_cell.length_c   1.000
_cell.angle_alpha   90.00
_cell.angle_beta   90.00
_cell.angle_gamma   90.00
#
_symmetry.space_group_name_H-M   'P 1'
#
loop_
_entity.id
_entity.type
_entity.pdbx_description
1 polymer ?
#
loop_
_entity_poly.entity_id
_entity_poly.type
_entity_poly.pdbx_seq_one_letter_code
_entity_poly.pdbx_strand_id
1 'polypeptide(L)'
;MQVQIKKWEIETDTFIDILVDKSEGNFMYLRHVLPAIESGRFVSASVNDLPAGLINYYRSHWNQMKEQDQNTFKQVYQPVVCVLAAAKEAISISHVSRFTNIEELTVRNVIRQWFEFLYEYISNETKLYRIYHSSFQEFLQEEVDPGLKTYHAMIAQYYLNLAGI
;
A
#
# COMPACT_ATOMS: atom_id res chain seq x y z
N MET A 1 3.53 15.40 15.58
CA MET A 1 2.34 16.19 15.19
C MET A 1 2.41 17.71 15.46
N GLN A 2 2.50 18.19 16.72
CA GLN A 2 2.33 19.63 17.07
C GLN A 2 3.22 20.61 16.27
N VAL A 3 4.47 20.21 15.99
CA VAL A 3 5.40 21.02 15.16
C VAL A 3 4.84 21.27 13.76
N GLN A 4 4.18 20.27 13.17
CA GLN A 4 3.62 20.40 11.82
C GLN A 4 2.36 21.27 11.81
N ILE A 5 1.47 21.11 12.82
CA ILE A 5 0.30 21.98 12.99
C ILE A 5 0.74 23.46 13.06
N LYS A 6 1.78 23.75 13.87
CA LYS A 6 2.33 25.10 13.98
C LYS A 6 2.90 25.62 12.64
N LYS A 7 3.56 24.76 11.85
CA LYS A 7 4.08 25.13 10.52
C LYS A 7 2.98 25.45 9.52
N TRP A 8 1.80 24.84 9.66
CA TRP A 8 0.63 25.17 8.86
C TRP A 8 -0.09 26.44 9.32
N GLU A 9 0.37 27.08 10.40
CA GLU A 9 -0.20 28.33 10.93
C GLU A 9 -1.70 28.22 11.26
N ILE A 10 -2.13 27.05 11.75
CA ILE A 10 -3.50 26.78 12.19
C ILE A 10 -3.57 26.36 13.65
N GLU A 11 -4.75 26.54 14.25
CA GLU A 11 -5.06 26.04 15.58
C GLU A 11 -5.37 24.54 15.56
N THR A 12 -5.23 23.89 16.73
CA THR A 12 -5.47 22.44 16.86
C THR A 12 -6.92 22.07 16.56
N ASP A 13 -7.89 22.88 16.99
CA ASP A 13 -9.31 22.62 16.73
C ASP A 13 -9.62 22.70 15.24
N THR A 14 -9.07 23.69 14.52
CA THR A 14 -9.18 23.77 13.05
C THR A 14 -8.58 22.55 12.36
N PHE A 15 -7.44 22.05 12.84
CA PHE A 15 -6.84 20.83 12.32
C PHE A 15 -7.73 19.60 12.53
N ILE A 16 -8.37 19.49 13.69
CA ILE A 16 -9.33 18.42 13.99
C ILE A 16 -10.53 18.50 13.04
N ASP A 17 -11.11 19.69 12.84
CA ASP A 17 -12.26 19.88 11.94
C ASP A 17 -11.92 19.46 10.49
N ILE A 18 -10.73 19.84 10.00
CA ILE A 18 -10.26 19.42 8.67
C ILE A 18 -10.14 17.89 8.59
N LEU A 19 -9.57 17.25 9.61
CA LEU A 19 -9.44 15.79 9.63
C LEU A 19 -10.78 15.08 9.71
N VAL A 20 -11.75 15.62 10.46
CA VAL A 20 -13.12 15.09 10.53
C VAL A 20 -13.75 15.10 9.14
N ASP A 21 -13.73 16.24 8.45
CA ASP A 21 -14.26 16.40 7.09
C ASP A 21 -13.54 15.46 6.10
N LYS A 22 -12.20 15.54 6.04
CA LYS A 22 -11.38 14.74 5.12
C LYS A 22 -11.45 13.24 5.39
N SER A 23 -11.79 12.79 6.61
CA SER A 23 -11.87 11.36 6.91
C SER A 23 -13.11 10.68 6.33
N GLU A 24 -14.16 11.45 6.00
CA GLU A 24 -15.47 10.93 5.59
C GLU A 24 -16.03 9.90 6.59
N GLY A 25 -15.71 10.06 7.88
CA GLY A 25 -16.11 9.13 8.94
C GLY A 25 -15.33 7.81 8.97
N ASN A 26 -14.31 7.63 8.13
CA ASN A 26 -13.51 6.41 8.07
C ASN A 26 -12.25 6.52 8.96
N PHE A 27 -12.24 5.86 10.11
CA PHE A 27 -11.11 5.90 11.05
C PHE A 27 -9.77 5.44 10.42
N MET A 28 -9.82 4.58 9.39
CA MET A 28 -8.61 4.11 8.71
C MET A 28 -7.89 5.23 7.98
N TYR A 29 -8.62 6.27 7.53
CA TYR A 29 -8.01 7.48 7.00
C TYR A 29 -7.04 8.09 8.03
N LEU A 30 -7.51 8.30 9.27
CA LEU A 30 -6.68 8.86 10.34
C LEU A 30 -5.50 7.96 10.70
N ARG A 31 -5.72 6.65 10.73
CA ARG A 31 -4.68 5.63 11.00
C ARG A 31 -3.52 5.70 10.02
N HIS A 32 -3.75 6.13 8.78
CA HIS A 32 -2.72 6.24 7.75
C HIS A 32 -2.19 7.66 7.54
N VAL A 33 -3.06 8.66 7.59
CA VAL A 33 -2.71 10.06 7.33
C VAL A 33 -1.88 10.64 8.47
N LEU A 34 -2.22 10.36 9.72
CA LEU A 34 -1.48 10.91 10.87
C LEU A 34 -0.02 10.43 10.88
N PRO A 35 0.29 9.11 10.79
CA PRO A 35 1.69 8.67 10.70
C PRO A 35 2.43 9.21 9.47
N ALA A 36 1.74 9.33 8.33
CA ALA A 36 2.32 9.91 7.11
C ALA A 36 2.70 11.39 7.29
N ILE A 37 1.89 12.17 8.02
CA ILE A 37 2.24 13.55 8.40
C ILE A 37 3.48 13.54 9.29
N GLU A 38 3.54 12.66 10.28
CA GLU A 38 4.67 12.57 11.22
C GLU A 38 5.97 12.10 10.57
N SER A 39 5.89 11.21 9.58
CA SER A 39 7.04 10.76 8.79
C SER A 39 7.51 11.80 7.77
N GLY A 40 6.85 12.95 7.70
CA GLY A 40 7.24 14.08 6.88
C GLY A 40 6.66 14.08 5.46
N ARG A 41 5.74 13.17 5.12
CA ARG A 41 5.21 12.98 3.76
C ARG A 41 4.44 14.19 3.24
N PHE A 42 3.82 14.95 4.14
CA PHE A 42 3.04 16.15 3.83
C PHE A 42 3.71 17.45 4.31
N VAL A 43 5.02 17.44 4.56
CA VAL A 43 5.72 18.60 5.16
C VAL A 43 5.72 19.84 4.27
N SER A 44 5.82 19.66 2.95
CA SER A 44 5.79 20.76 1.97
C SER A 44 4.38 21.11 1.49
N ALA A 45 3.36 20.38 1.94
CA ALA A 45 1.99 20.56 1.54
C ALA A 45 1.27 21.55 2.46
N SER A 46 0.22 22.20 1.98
CA SER A 46 -0.78 22.84 2.84
C SER A 46 -1.61 21.77 3.56
N VAL A 47 -2.15 22.09 4.73
CA VAL A 47 -3.14 21.21 5.40
C VAL A 47 -4.34 20.90 4.49
N ASN A 48 -4.67 21.81 3.56
CA ASN A 48 -5.79 21.63 2.63
C ASN A 48 -5.49 20.61 1.52
N ASP A 49 -4.20 20.35 1.26
CA ASP A 49 -3.73 19.37 0.26
C ASP A 49 -3.80 17.93 0.78
N LEU A 50 -4.16 17.74 2.05
CA LEU A 50 -4.45 16.40 2.56
C LEU A 50 -5.56 15.75 1.72
N PRO A 51 -5.41 14.47 1.37
CA PRO A 51 -6.37 13.77 0.52
C PRO A 51 -7.75 13.75 1.18
N ALA A 52 -8.82 13.96 0.43
CA ALA A 52 -10.17 13.77 0.96
C ALA A 52 -10.58 12.29 0.83
N GLY A 53 -10.81 11.59 1.94
CA GLY A 53 -11.21 10.19 1.94
C GLY A 53 -10.05 9.20 1.80
N LEU A 54 -10.31 7.96 2.22
CA LEU A 54 -9.30 6.90 2.29
C LEU A 54 -8.79 6.46 0.90
N ILE A 55 -9.66 6.43 -0.11
CA ILE A 55 -9.28 6.05 -1.47
C ILE A 55 -8.32 7.08 -2.07
N ASN A 56 -8.58 8.38 -1.88
CA ASN A 56 -7.67 9.42 -2.37
C ASN A 56 -6.32 9.37 -1.65
N TYR A 57 -6.29 8.96 -0.38
CA TYR A 57 -5.04 8.69 0.32
C TYR A 57 -4.25 7.55 -0.33
N TYR A 58 -4.89 6.43 -0.64
CA TYR A 58 -4.24 5.32 -1.34
C TYR A 58 -3.72 5.73 -2.72
N ARG A 59 -4.53 6.46 -3.50
CA ARG A 59 -4.11 6.97 -4.81
C ARG A 59 -2.90 7.90 -4.71
N SER A 60 -2.93 8.82 -3.74
CA SER A 60 -1.79 9.71 -3.46
C SER A 60 -0.53 8.91 -3.08
N HIS A 61 -0.66 7.87 -2.24
CA HIS A 61 0.46 7.01 -1.85
C HIS A 61 1.03 6.26 -3.05
N TRP A 62 0.15 5.64 -3.83
CA TRP A 62 0.51 4.89 -5.02
C TRP A 62 1.26 5.76 -6.03
N ASN A 63 0.74 6.95 -6.32
CA ASN A 63 1.36 7.89 -7.26
C ASN A 63 2.70 8.40 -6.76
N GLN A 64 2.83 8.73 -5.47
CA GLN A 64 4.10 9.18 -4.91
C GLN A 64 5.19 8.10 -5.03
N MET A 65 4.87 6.85 -4.69
CA MET A 65 5.81 5.73 -4.84
C MET A 65 6.20 5.52 -6.31
N LYS A 66 5.25 5.70 -7.24
CA LYS A 66 5.49 5.61 -8.68
C LYS A 66 6.36 6.74 -9.20
N GLU A 67 6.16 7.98 -8.75
CA GLU A 67 6.89 9.16 -9.23
C GLU A 67 8.35 9.19 -8.76
N GLN A 68 8.68 8.55 -7.64
CA GLN A 68 10.06 8.42 -7.16
C GLN A 68 10.97 7.67 -8.14
N ASP A 69 10.49 6.56 -8.69
CA ASP A 69 11.17 5.80 -9.74
C ASP A 69 10.15 4.97 -10.53
N GLN A 70 9.69 5.50 -11.66
CA GLN A 70 8.64 4.87 -12.45
C GLN A 70 9.02 3.49 -13.00
N ASN A 71 10.30 3.28 -13.33
CA ASN A 71 10.78 2.03 -13.91
C ASN A 71 10.82 0.94 -12.84
N THR A 72 11.48 1.22 -11.72
CA THR A 72 11.53 0.27 -10.60
C THR A 72 10.12 0.02 -10.05
N PHE A 73 9.28 1.04 -9.97
CA PHE A 73 7.89 0.89 -9.53
C PHE A 73 7.14 -0.14 -10.36
N LYS A 74 7.15 0.03 -11.69
CA LYS A 74 6.42 -0.83 -12.62
C LYS A 74 6.97 -2.26 -12.66
N GLN A 75 8.29 -2.42 -12.57
CA GLN A 75 8.94 -3.72 -12.71
C GLN A 75 9.03 -4.51 -11.40
N VAL A 76 9.03 -3.82 -10.25
CA VAL A 76 9.32 -4.43 -8.94
C VAL A 76 8.17 -4.21 -7.95
N TYR A 77 7.85 -2.95 -7.62
CA TYR A 77 6.92 -2.64 -6.54
C TYR A 77 5.49 -3.06 -6.86
N GLN A 78 4.98 -2.63 -8.02
CA GLN A 78 3.62 -2.92 -8.43
C GLN A 78 3.35 -4.43 -8.53
N PRO A 79 4.20 -5.27 -9.17
CA PRO A 79 4.01 -6.72 -9.17
C PRO A 79 3.95 -7.35 -7.79
N VAL A 80 4.85 -6.99 -6.87
CA VAL A 80 4.86 -7.53 -5.51
C VAL A 80 3.58 -7.18 -4.76
N VAL A 81 3.18 -5.90 -4.76
CA VAL A 81 1.99 -5.44 -4.04
C VAL A 81 0.71 -6.04 -4.63
N CYS A 82 0.60 -6.10 -5.96
CA CYS A 82 -0.60 -6.63 -6.60
C CYS A 82 -0.69 -8.16 -6.52
N VAL A 83 0.43 -8.89 -6.46
CA VAL A 83 0.40 -10.32 -6.15
C VAL A 83 -0.09 -10.59 -4.73
N LEU A 84 0.35 -9.80 -3.74
CA LEU A 84 -0.18 -9.87 -2.37
C LEU A 84 -1.69 -9.57 -2.32
N ALA A 85 -2.17 -8.67 -3.17
CA ALA A 85 -3.60 -8.39 -3.32
C ALA A 85 -4.36 -9.56 -3.97
N ALA A 86 -3.82 -10.10 -5.07
CA ALA A 86 -4.44 -11.16 -5.85
C ALA A 86 -4.50 -12.50 -5.11
N ALA A 87 -3.50 -12.78 -4.26
CA ALA A 87 -3.45 -14.03 -3.50
C ALA A 87 -4.61 -14.17 -2.50
N LYS A 88 -5.12 -13.05 -1.95
CA LYS A 88 -6.16 -12.96 -0.89
C LYS A 88 -5.82 -13.66 0.44
N GLU A 89 -4.93 -14.64 0.43
CA GLU A 89 -4.39 -15.35 1.58
C GLU A 89 -3.00 -14.83 1.96
N ALA A 90 -2.55 -15.17 3.18
CA ALA A 90 -1.20 -14.82 3.61
C ALA A 90 -0.16 -15.72 2.93
N ILE A 91 0.78 -15.11 2.21
CA ILE A 91 1.82 -15.81 1.45
C ILE A 91 3.23 -15.38 1.87
N SER A 92 4.21 -16.26 1.72
CA SER A 92 5.60 -15.99 2.07
C SER A 92 6.30 -15.14 1.01
N ILE A 93 7.46 -14.58 1.37
CA ILE A 93 8.37 -13.91 0.43
C ILE A 93 8.72 -14.86 -0.73
N SER A 94 8.97 -16.14 -0.46
CA SER A 94 9.31 -17.12 -1.49
C SER A 94 8.15 -17.37 -2.47
N HIS A 95 6.89 -17.36 -2.01
CA HIS A 95 5.74 -17.45 -2.91
C HIS A 95 5.66 -16.23 -3.84
N VAL A 96 5.74 -15.02 -3.27
CA VAL A 96 5.72 -13.78 -4.06
C VAL A 96 6.85 -13.79 -5.09
N SER A 97 8.08 -14.12 -4.66
CA SER A 97 9.27 -14.21 -5.51
C SER A 97 9.06 -15.15 -6.70
N ARG A 98 8.48 -16.34 -6.45
CA ARG A 98 8.18 -17.33 -7.50
C ARG A 98 7.11 -16.85 -8.48
N PHE A 99 6.07 -16.16 -8.00
CA PHE A 99 5.00 -15.65 -8.86
C PHE A 99 5.47 -14.48 -9.74
N THR A 100 6.30 -13.60 -9.19
CA THR A 100 6.75 -12.39 -9.90
C THR A 100 8.09 -12.57 -10.62
N ASN A 101 8.81 -13.67 -10.37
CA ASN A 101 10.21 -13.87 -10.76
C ASN A 101 11.15 -12.74 -10.25
N ILE A 102 10.84 -12.16 -9.08
CA ILE A 102 11.65 -11.12 -8.43
C ILE A 102 12.43 -11.77 -7.30
N GLU A 103 13.70 -11.41 -7.16
CA GLU A 103 14.58 -11.94 -6.12
C GLU A 103 14.04 -11.70 -4.70
N GLU A 104 14.19 -12.67 -3.80
CA GLU A 104 13.60 -12.62 -2.45
C GLU A 104 14.05 -11.42 -1.61
N LEU A 105 15.31 -10.97 -1.72
CA LEU A 105 15.78 -9.77 -1.01
C LEU A 105 15.05 -8.53 -1.50
N THR A 106 14.84 -8.43 -2.81
CA THR A 106 14.09 -7.34 -3.42
C THR A 106 12.62 -7.36 -2.98
N VAL A 107 11.96 -8.54 -2.97
CA VAL A 107 10.61 -8.70 -2.44
C VAL A 107 10.52 -8.27 -0.97
N ARG A 108 11.50 -8.68 -0.14
CA ARG A 108 11.57 -8.28 1.27
C ARG A 108 11.66 -6.77 1.44
N ASN A 109 12.42 -6.09 0.59
CA ASN A 109 12.54 -4.63 0.62
C ASN A 109 11.22 -3.94 0.27
N VAL A 110 10.49 -4.44 -0.74
CA VAL A 110 9.15 -3.92 -1.06
C VAL A 110 8.19 -4.14 0.12
N ILE A 111 8.14 -5.33 0.70
CA ILE A 111 7.28 -5.62 1.86
C ILE A 111 7.58 -4.69 3.04
N ARG A 112 8.85 -4.38 3.30
CA ARG A 112 9.24 -3.43 4.36
C ARG A 112 8.72 -2.02 4.08
N GLN A 113 8.80 -1.56 2.83
CA GLN A 113 8.32 -0.21 2.45
C GLN A 113 6.79 -0.12 2.47
N TRP A 114 6.09 -1.19 2.12
CA TRP A 114 4.62 -1.26 2.08
C TRP A 114 4.01 -1.83 3.37
N PHE A 115 4.80 -2.01 4.43
CA PHE A 115 4.39 -2.72 5.64
C PHE A 115 3.14 -2.11 6.30
N GLU A 116 2.90 -0.81 6.15
CA GLU A 116 1.71 -0.13 6.68
C GLU A 116 0.38 -0.65 6.11
N PHE A 117 0.41 -1.31 4.94
CA PHE A 117 -0.75 -1.93 4.29
C PHE A 117 -0.80 -3.45 4.45
N LEU A 118 0.16 -4.03 5.17
CA LEU A 118 0.31 -5.47 5.30
C LEU A 118 0.10 -5.93 6.74
N TYR A 119 -0.39 -7.16 6.87
CA TYR A 119 -0.38 -7.88 8.13
C TYR A 119 0.60 -9.05 8.03
N GLU A 120 1.47 -9.16 9.03
CA GLU A 120 2.45 -10.24 9.17
C GLU A 120 1.88 -11.34 10.07
N TYR A 121 1.94 -12.58 9.59
CA TYR A 121 1.66 -13.79 10.36
C TYR A 121 2.94 -14.63 10.48
N ILE A 122 3.05 -15.38 11.55
CA ILE A 122 4.08 -16.43 11.68
C ILE A 122 3.37 -17.77 11.68
N SER A 123 3.72 -18.64 10.75
CA SER A 123 3.22 -20.01 10.65
C SER A 123 4.40 -20.94 10.37
N ASN A 124 4.58 -21.97 11.20
CA ASN A 124 5.70 -22.93 11.08
C ASN A 124 7.06 -22.21 10.89
N GLU A 125 7.37 -21.25 11.77
CA GLU A 125 8.60 -20.43 11.73
C GLU A 125 8.77 -19.57 10.46
N THR A 126 7.77 -19.55 9.57
CA THR A 126 7.78 -18.79 8.33
C THR A 126 6.90 -17.55 8.45
N LYS A 127 7.44 -16.39 8.05
CA LYS A 127 6.69 -15.14 7.95
C LYS A 127 5.83 -15.13 6.69
N LEU A 128 4.55 -14.84 6.85
CA LEU A 128 3.56 -14.70 5.79
C LEU A 128 2.96 -13.30 5.82
N TYR A 129 2.60 -12.79 4.64
CA TYR A 129 2.12 -11.43 4.45
C TYR A 129 0.83 -11.44 3.64
N ARG A 130 -0.13 -10.59 4.02
CA ARG A 130 -1.31 -10.28 3.22
C ARG A 130 -1.67 -8.81 3.35
N ILE A 131 -2.37 -8.26 2.36
CA ILE A 131 -3.08 -7.01 2.52
C ILE A 131 -4.25 -7.23 3.48
N TYR A 132 -4.37 -6.39 4.52
CA TYR A 132 -5.35 -6.60 5.58
C TYR A 132 -6.61 -5.74 5.44
N HIS A 133 -6.58 -4.70 4.61
CA HIS A 133 -7.76 -3.87 4.32
C HIS A 133 -8.35 -4.20 2.97
N SER A 134 -9.63 -4.57 2.98
CA SER A 134 -10.40 -4.77 1.75
C SER A 134 -10.45 -3.49 0.90
N SER A 135 -10.56 -2.31 1.52
CA SER A 135 -10.57 -1.03 0.80
C SER A 135 -9.29 -0.77 -0.01
N PHE A 136 -8.13 -1.22 0.49
CA PHE A 136 -6.89 -1.11 -0.28
C PHE A 136 -6.83 -2.15 -1.40
N GLN A 137 -7.32 -3.37 -1.16
CA GLN A 137 -7.47 -4.38 -2.22
C GLN A 137 -8.43 -3.92 -3.32
N GLU A 138 -9.56 -3.32 -2.96
CA GLU A 138 -10.55 -2.73 -3.86
C GLU A 138 -9.92 -1.63 -4.71
N PHE A 139 -9.18 -0.69 -4.10
CA PHE A 139 -8.42 0.31 -4.83
C PHE A 139 -7.47 -0.31 -5.88
N LEU A 140 -6.69 -1.33 -5.51
CA LEU A 140 -5.80 -2.01 -6.45
C LEU A 140 -6.58 -2.72 -7.56
N GLN A 141 -7.69 -3.34 -7.22
CA GLN A 141 -8.55 -4.07 -8.15
C GLN A 141 -9.29 -3.16 -9.11
N GLU A 142 -9.66 -1.95 -8.71
CA GLU A 142 -10.44 -1.03 -9.53
C GLU A 142 -9.56 -0.08 -10.34
N GLU A 143 -8.48 0.43 -9.75
CA GLU A 143 -7.69 1.52 -10.35
C GLU A 143 -6.31 1.09 -10.87
N VAL A 144 -5.72 0.00 -10.36
CA VAL A 144 -4.36 -0.42 -10.75
C VAL A 144 -4.38 -1.51 -11.82
N ASP A 145 -5.10 -2.60 -11.58
CA ASP A 145 -5.31 -3.68 -12.55
C ASP A 145 -6.74 -4.21 -12.40
N PRO A 146 -7.66 -3.90 -13.33
CA PRO A 146 -9.07 -4.29 -13.26
C PRO A 146 -9.29 -5.78 -12.95
N GLY A 147 -9.76 -6.08 -11.74
CA GLY A 147 -9.98 -7.44 -11.26
C GLY A 147 -8.70 -8.20 -10.88
N LEU A 148 -7.55 -7.52 -10.78
CA LEU A 148 -6.22 -8.10 -10.58
C LEU A 148 -5.89 -9.22 -11.57
N LYS A 149 -6.47 -9.18 -12.77
CA LYS A 149 -6.41 -10.23 -13.80
C LYS A 149 -4.99 -10.56 -14.20
N THR A 150 -4.13 -9.55 -14.34
CA THR A 150 -2.73 -9.74 -14.72
C THR A 150 -2.01 -10.59 -13.66
N TYR A 151 -2.26 -10.31 -12.39
CA TYR A 151 -1.60 -10.97 -11.26
C TYR A 151 -2.22 -12.32 -10.92
N HIS A 152 -3.53 -12.48 -11.10
CA HIS A 152 -4.17 -13.80 -11.09
C HIS A 152 -3.60 -14.71 -12.18
N ALA A 153 -3.38 -14.18 -13.40
CA ALA A 153 -2.77 -14.94 -14.48
C ALA A 153 -1.32 -15.35 -14.17
N MET A 154 -0.53 -14.49 -13.54
CA MET A 154 0.83 -14.83 -13.08
C MET A 154 0.83 -16.01 -12.10
N ILE A 155 -0.06 -15.99 -11.10
CA ILE A 155 -0.21 -17.08 -10.13
C ILE A 155 -0.64 -18.37 -10.83
N ALA A 156 -1.64 -18.29 -11.73
CA ALA A 156 -2.11 -19.45 -12.49
C ALA A 156 -1.00 -20.06 -13.35
N GLN A 157 -0.24 -19.23 -14.06
CA GLN A 157 0.88 -19.68 -14.90
C GLN A 157 1.96 -20.40 -14.10
N TYR A 158 2.27 -19.92 -12.90
CA TYR A 158 3.21 -20.60 -12.01
C TYR A 158 2.76 -22.03 -11.69
N TYR A 159 1.48 -22.23 -11.35
CA TYR A 159 0.96 -23.56 -11.04
C TYR A 159 0.87 -24.47 -12.27
N LEU A 160 0.55 -23.94 -13.46
CA LEU A 160 0.58 -24.69 -14.71
C LEU A 160 2.01 -25.20 -15.02
N ASN A 161 3.00 -24.31 -14.93
CA ASN A 161 4.40 -24.67 -15.13
C ASN A 161 4.87 -25.73 -14.12
N LEU A 162 4.43 -25.63 -12.85
CA LEU A 162 4.75 -26.60 -11.81
C LEU A 162 4.09 -27.97 -12.06
N ALA A 163 2.93 -27.98 -12.71
CA ALA A 163 2.25 -29.19 -13.15
C ALA A 163 2.80 -29.78 -14.47
N GLY A 164 3.73 -29.08 -15.13
CA GLY A 164 4.31 -29.49 -16.42
C GLY A 164 3.35 -29.31 -17.61
N ILE A 165 2.38 -28.38 -17.50
CA ILE A 165 1.39 -28.03 -18.52
C ILE A 165 1.70 -26.66 -19.13
#